data_AF-A0A9E8NBL5-F1
#
_entry.id   AF-A0A9E8NBL5-F1
#
_cell.length_a   1.000
_cell.length_b   1.000
_cell.length_c   1.000
_cell.angle_alpha   90.00
_cell.angle_beta   90.00
_cell.angle_gamma   90.00
#
_symmetry.space_group_name_H-M   'P 1'
#
loop_
_entity.id
_entity.type
_entity.pdbx_description
1 polymer ?
#
loop_
_entity_poly.entity_id
_entity_poly.type
_entity_poly.pdbx_seq_one_letter_code
_entity_poly.pdbx_strand_id
1 'polypeptide(L)'
;MAYLQHIGSEFTQNRLHPYLPELKYHFNSCVDIQANKSQIKTSFPKNLTGINFQQWRLEYEETHQDDPYLEDLNYILEFAIDRFSRSIDEGTEIFTEVEENVKISPVGIVPLRLQEGYLLFLHTFQPLVSVFEYQLALYNEMKQRYLKTTFVETVRIGIGNTVSQIKVDLTKKNKSLPNPATYVVESRYDYPLHETLLPVAEKLMLREINFA
;
A
#
# COMPACT_ATOMS: atom_id res chain seq x y z
N MET A 1 14.88 14.23 -9.56
CA MET A 1 14.86 14.76 -8.17
C MET A 1 13.48 15.27 -7.75
N ALA A 2 12.69 15.89 -8.63
CA ALA A 2 11.34 16.37 -8.30
C ALA A 2 10.39 15.29 -7.74
N TYR A 3 10.46 14.04 -8.22
CA TYR A 3 9.61 12.94 -7.75
C TYR A 3 9.78 12.62 -6.26
N LEU A 4 11.01 12.36 -5.80
CA LEU A 4 11.27 12.05 -4.38
C LEU A 4 11.04 13.27 -3.48
N GLN A 5 11.27 14.48 -3.98
CA GLN A 5 10.95 15.70 -3.24
C GLN A 5 9.44 15.85 -3.03
N HIS A 6 8.64 15.51 -4.06
CA HIS A 6 7.19 15.51 -3.95
C HIS A 6 6.72 14.45 -2.93
N ILE A 7 7.22 13.21 -3.00
CA ILE A 7 6.88 12.17 -2.02
C ILE A 7 7.23 12.60 -0.59
N GLY A 8 8.43 13.16 -0.38
CA GLY A 8 8.83 13.68 0.92
C GLY A 8 7.89 14.77 1.45
N SER A 9 7.36 15.63 0.56
CA SER A 9 6.38 16.65 0.96
C SER A 9 5.02 16.06 1.37
N GLU A 10 4.60 14.96 0.74
CA GLU A 10 3.37 14.25 1.08
C GLU A 10 3.52 13.47 2.40
N PHE A 11 4.69 12.86 2.62
CA PHE A 11 5.02 12.20 3.89
C PHE A 11 5.04 13.18 5.07
N THR A 12 5.55 14.40 4.86
CA THR A 12 5.50 15.47 5.87
C THR A 12 4.06 15.82 6.27
N GLN A 13 3.10 15.61 5.38
CA GLN A 13 1.66 15.81 5.65
C GLN A 13 0.96 14.55 6.16
N ASN A 14 1.73 13.50 6.51
CA ASN A 14 1.21 12.18 6.85
C ASN A 14 0.27 11.64 5.76
N ARG A 15 0.58 11.82 4.48
CA ARG A 15 -0.14 11.20 3.34
C ARG A 15 0.73 10.06 2.81
N LEU A 16 0.42 8.82 3.20
CA LEU A 16 1.25 7.67 2.86
C LEU A 16 0.75 6.94 1.61
N HIS A 17 -0.57 6.80 1.44
CA HIS A 17 -1.17 6.25 0.24
C HIS A 17 -1.51 7.36 -0.77
N PRO A 18 -1.24 7.17 -2.08
CA PRO A 18 -0.68 5.98 -2.73
C PRO A 18 0.86 5.93 -2.76
N TYR A 19 1.53 6.98 -2.27
CA TYR A 19 2.95 7.24 -2.52
C TYR A 19 3.92 6.18 -2.00
N LEU A 20 3.71 5.64 -0.79
CA LEU A 20 4.58 4.61 -0.21
C LEU A 20 4.47 3.27 -0.98
N PRO A 21 3.28 2.75 -1.31
CA PRO A 21 3.14 1.62 -2.23
C PRO A 21 3.79 1.83 -3.60
N GLU A 22 3.58 3.00 -4.22
CA GLU A 22 4.19 3.34 -5.52
C GLU A 22 5.72 3.35 -5.45
N LEU A 23 6.27 3.93 -4.38
CA LEU A 23 7.71 3.96 -4.15
C LEU A 23 8.29 2.55 -3.99
N LYS A 24 7.61 1.67 -3.25
CA LYS A 24 7.99 0.25 -3.12
C LYS A 24 7.93 -0.47 -4.47
N TYR A 25 6.93 -0.19 -5.30
CA TYR A 25 6.83 -0.74 -6.64
C TYR A 25 8.02 -0.31 -7.53
N HIS A 26 8.37 0.98 -7.52
CA HIS A 26 9.53 1.47 -8.28
C HIS A 26 10.86 0.90 -7.77
N PHE A 27 11.03 0.78 -6.45
CA PHE A 27 12.18 0.11 -5.85
C PHE A 27 12.32 -1.34 -6.33
N ASN A 28 11.24 -2.13 -6.22
CA ASN A 28 11.24 -3.53 -6.67
C ASN A 28 11.55 -3.62 -8.17
N SER A 29 10.99 -2.74 -8.98
CA SER A 29 11.28 -2.67 -10.41
C SER A 29 12.78 -2.43 -10.69
N CYS A 30 13.42 -1.52 -9.95
CA CYS A 30 14.85 -1.27 -10.09
C CYS A 30 15.70 -2.48 -9.68
N VAL A 31 15.34 -3.15 -8.57
CA VAL A 31 16.02 -4.36 -8.10
C VAL A 31 15.84 -5.51 -9.09
N ASP A 32 14.65 -5.69 -9.66
CA ASP A 32 14.37 -6.72 -10.66
C ASP A 32 15.17 -6.50 -11.94
N ILE A 33 15.29 -5.24 -12.41
CA ILE A 33 16.15 -4.89 -13.55
C ILE A 33 17.62 -5.18 -13.22
N GLN A 34 18.07 -4.85 -12.01
CA GLN A 34 19.43 -5.09 -11.54
C GLN A 34 19.74 -6.60 -11.41
N ALA A 35 18.76 -7.43 -11.04
CA ALA A 35 18.91 -8.87 -10.93
C ALA A 35 18.90 -9.58 -12.30
N ASN A 36 18.08 -9.11 -13.24
CA ASN A 36 17.88 -9.72 -14.57
C ASN A 36 18.85 -9.20 -15.65
N LYS A 37 19.97 -8.58 -15.25
CA LYS A 37 21.01 -8.02 -16.15
C LYS A 37 21.44 -8.95 -17.28
N SER A 38 21.58 -10.26 -17.01
CA SER A 38 22.01 -11.25 -17.99
C SER A 38 20.97 -11.49 -19.10
N GLN A 39 19.68 -11.42 -18.78
CA GLN A 39 18.59 -11.53 -19.76
C GLN A 39 18.42 -10.25 -20.59
N ILE A 40 18.69 -9.09 -19.98
CA ILE A 40 18.73 -7.80 -20.68
C ILE A 40 19.90 -7.81 -21.68
N LYS A 41 21.09 -8.27 -21.28
CA LYS A 41 22.25 -8.45 -22.17
C LYS A 41 21.93 -9.29 -23.41
N THR A 42 21.14 -10.36 -23.28
CA THR A 42 20.79 -11.21 -24.44
C THR A 42 19.70 -10.63 -25.34
N SER A 43 19.01 -9.58 -24.91
CA SER A 43 17.92 -8.94 -25.64
C SER A 43 18.37 -7.72 -26.47
N PHE A 44 19.62 -7.26 -26.28
CA PHE A 44 20.19 -6.21 -27.11
C PHE A 44 20.51 -6.73 -28.52
N PRO A 45 20.17 -5.97 -29.57
CA PRO A 45 20.47 -6.38 -30.94
C PRO A 45 21.98 -6.51 -31.13
N LYS A 46 22.45 -7.73 -31.45
CA LYS A 46 23.84 -7.99 -31.83
C LYS A 46 24.10 -7.36 -33.20
N ASN A 47 25.13 -6.53 -33.31
CA ASN A 47 25.50 -5.93 -34.60
C ASN A 47 26.08 -7.00 -35.53
N LEU A 48 25.54 -7.10 -36.76
CA LEU A 48 26.08 -7.95 -37.83
C LEU A 48 27.36 -7.29 -38.36
N THR A 49 28.51 -7.90 -38.11
CA THR A 49 29.81 -7.34 -38.51
C THR A 49 30.37 -7.95 -39.79
N GLY A 50 29.93 -9.14 -40.19
CA GLY A 50 30.30 -9.70 -41.49
C GLY A 50 29.80 -11.11 -41.76
N ILE A 51 30.02 -11.58 -42.99
CA ILE A 51 29.75 -12.96 -43.42
C ILE A 51 31.11 -13.65 -43.59
N ASN A 52 31.34 -14.74 -42.86
CA ASN A 52 32.53 -15.56 -43.08
C ASN A 52 32.30 -16.47 -44.31
N PHE A 53 32.83 -16.04 -45.45
CA PHE A 53 32.66 -16.72 -46.75
C PHE A 53 33.37 -18.09 -46.84
N GLN A 54 34.26 -18.43 -45.91
CA GLN A 54 34.92 -19.74 -45.88
C GLN A 54 34.05 -20.82 -45.20
N GLN A 55 33.16 -20.42 -44.29
CA GLN A 55 32.32 -21.35 -43.52
C GLN A 55 30.81 -21.14 -43.70
N TRP A 56 30.38 -20.14 -44.49
CA TRP A 56 28.98 -19.77 -44.68
C TRP A 56 28.23 -19.56 -43.36
N ARG A 57 28.86 -18.86 -42.41
CA ARG A 57 28.24 -18.50 -41.13
C ARG A 57 28.24 -16.99 -40.96
N LEU A 58 27.12 -16.48 -40.46
CA LEU A 58 27.00 -15.09 -40.01
C LEU A 58 27.87 -14.94 -38.76
N GLU A 59 28.86 -14.07 -38.82
CA GLU A 59 29.66 -13.71 -37.65
C GLU A 59 28.97 -12.53 -36.96
N TYR A 60 28.61 -12.76 -35.71
CA TYR A 60 28.12 -11.72 -34.82
C TYR A 60 29.31 -11.27 -33.97
N GLU A 61 29.55 -9.96 -33.86
CA GLU A 61 30.35 -9.46 -32.74
C GLU A 61 29.56 -9.79 -31.47
N GLU A 62 30.02 -10.81 -30.74
CA GLU A 62 29.77 -10.79 -29.31
C GLU A 62 30.59 -9.63 -28.79
N THR A 63 29.92 -8.54 -28.43
CA THR A 63 30.48 -7.46 -27.60
C THR A 63 30.86 -8.05 -26.24
N HIS A 64 31.92 -8.86 -26.23
CA HIS A 64 32.65 -9.28 -25.04
C HIS A 64 33.56 -8.13 -24.68
N GLN A 65 33.00 -7.13 -24.00
CA GLN A 65 33.67 -6.20 -23.11
C GLN A 65 32.63 -5.18 -22.65
N ASP A 66 32.75 -4.78 -21.39
CA ASP A 66 31.87 -3.86 -20.67
C ASP A 66 31.31 -2.77 -21.58
N ASP A 67 30.02 -2.94 -21.91
CA ASP A 67 29.27 -1.92 -22.63
C ASP A 67 29.17 -0.71 -21.68
N PRO A 68 29.79 0.45 -21.99
CA PRO A 68 29.74 1.63 -21.13
C PRO A 68 28.31 2.02 -20.76
N TYR A 69 27.33 1.73 -21.63
CA TYR A 69 25.91 1.96 -21.35
C TYR A 69 25.38 1.07 -20.21
N LEU A 70 25.90 -0.14 -20.03
CA LEU A 70 25.52 -1.03 -18.92
C LEU A 70 26.17 -0.60 -17.59
N GLU A 71 27.37 -0.05 -17.63
CA GLU A 71 28.00 0.55 -16.45
C GLU A 71 27.24 1.80 -16.00
N ASP A 72 26.89 2.69 -16.93
CA ASP A 72 26.06 3.87 -16.67
C ASP A 72 24.67 3.48 -16.13
N LEU A 73 24.04 2.45 -16.71
CA LEU A 73 22.77 1.93 -16.22
C LEU A 73 22.89 1.42 -14.78
N ASN A 74 23.96 0.70 -14.46
CA ASN A 74 24.20 0.21 -13.09
C ASN A 74 24.37 1.37 -12.11
N TYR A 75 25.14 2.38 -12.49
CA TYR A 75 25.34 3.56 -11.67
C TYR A 75 24.00 4.28 -11.39
N ILE A 76 23.15 4.43 -12.41
CA ILE A 76 21.81 5.04 -12.27
C ILE A 76 20.92 4.18 -11.36
N LEU A 77 20.92 2.86 -11.53
CA LEU A 77 20.11 1.95 -10.72
C LEU A 77 20.57 1.95 -9.26
N GLU A 78 21.86 1.86 -8.99
CA GLU A 78 22.41 1.92 -7.62
C GLU A 78 22.06 3.24 -6.94
N PHE A 79 22.21 4.35 -7.66
CA PHE A 79 21.82 5.67 -7.17
C PHE A 79 20.32 5.77 -6.87
N ALA A 80 19.46 5.17 -7.70
CA ALA A 80 18.01 5.18 -7.50
C ALA A 80 17.60 4.28 -6.33
N ILE A 81 18.13 3.06 -6.26
CA ILE A 81 17.84 2.04 -5.24
C ILE A 81 18.18 2.59 -3.84
N ASP A 82 19.36 3.17 -3.66
CA ASP A 82 19.78 3.74 -2.37
C ASP A 82 18.83 4.86 -1.90
N ARG A 83 18.40 5.73 -2.81
CA ARG A 83 17.47 6.83 -2.48
C ARG A 83 16.04 6.35 -2.22
N PHE A 84 15.56 5.40 -3.01
CA PHE A 84 14.25 4.79 -2.80
C PHE A 84 14.22 4.04 -1.47
N SER A 85 15.26 3.29 -1.13
CA SER A 85 15.38 2.61 0.17
C SER A 85 15.21 3.59 1.32
N ARG A 86 15.97 4.69 1.35
CA ARG A 86 15.88 5.69 2.41
C ARG A 86 14.48 6.29 2.54
N SER A 87 13.86 6.64 1.41
CA SER A 87 12.52 7.22 1.43
C SER A 87 11.44 6.18 1.83
N ILE A 88 11.63 4.90 1.50
CA ILE A 88 10.78 3.80 1.99
C ILE A 88 10.92 3.65 3.50
N ASP A 89 12.14 3.74 4.03
CA ASP A 89 12.41 3.66 5.46
C ASP A 89 11.70 4.82 6.20
N GLU A 90 11.86 6.06 5.72
CA GLU A 90 11.15 7.25 6.22
C GLU A 90 9.62 7.05 6.23
N GLY A 91 9.04 6.65 5.09
CA GLY A 91 7.60 6.42 5.00
C GLY A 91 7.10 5.26 5.89
N THR A 92 7.95 4.26 6.13
CA THR A 92 7.65 3.12 7.02
C THR A 92 7.72 3.52 8.49
N GLU A 93 8.65 4.41 8.85
CA GLU A 93 8.73 4.99 10.20
C GLU A 93 7.47 5.81 10.51
N ILE A 94 7.06 6.71 9.60
CA ILE A 94 5.81 7.48 9.73
C ILE A 94 4.60 6.54 9.83
N PHE A 95 4.53 5.51 8.99
CA PHE A 95 3.46 4.50 9.07
C PHE A 95 3.39 3.87 10.47
N THR A 96 4.55 3.52 11.03
CA THR A 96 4.65 2.88 12.35
C THR A 96 4.23 3.84 13.45
N GLU A 97 4.64 5.11 13.38
CA GLU A 97 4.22 6.15 14.32
C GLU A 97 2.69 6.33 14.30
N VAL A 98 2.07 6.37 13.11
CA VAL A 98 0.61 6.43 13.00
C VAL A 98 -0.03 5.18 13.60
N GLU A 99 0.50 4.00 13.30
CA GLU A 99 0.00 2.72 13.83
C GLU A 99 -0.02 2.70 15.37
N GLU A 100 0.99 3.27 16.03
CA GLU A 100 1.06 3.38 17.50
C GLU A 100 0.07 4.39 18.09
N ASN A 101 -0.35 5.37 17.31
CA ASN A 101 -1.28 6.44 17.73
C ASN A 101 -2.73 6.18 17.30
N VAL A 102 -2.99 5.08 16.60
CA VAL A 102 -4.33 4.61 16.21
C VAL A 102 -4.76 3.45 17.09
N LYS A 103 -5.99 3.53 17.62
CA LYS A 103 -6.59 2.48 18.42
C LYS A 103 -7.85 1.96 17.74
N ILE A 104 -7.96 0.64 17.64
CA ILE A 104 -9.16 -0.05 17.16
C ILE A 104 -9.82 -0.76 18.33
N SER A 105 -11.10 -0.50 18.56
CA SER A 105 -11.87 -1.10 19.65
C SER A 105 -13.22 -1.63 19.13
N PRO A 106 -13.68 -2.81 19.56
CA PRO A 106 -14.98 -3.32 19.14
C PRO A 106 -16.13 -2.52 19.77
N VAL A 107 -17.21 -2.34 19.01
CA VAL A 107 -18.44 -1.69 19.49
C VAL A 107 -19.40 -2.75 20.04
N GLY A 108 -19.43 -2.86 21.37
CA GLY A 108 -20.27 -3.83 22.07
C GLY A 108 -19.78 -5.26 21.89
N ILE A 109 -20.72 -6.20 21.67
CA ILE A 109 -20.39 -7.61 21.52
C ILE A 109 -19.79 -7.87 20.13
N VAL A 110 -18.65 -8.55 20.12
CA VAL A 110 -17.96 -9.02 18.92
C VAL A 110 -18.68 -10.29 18.41
N PRO A 111 -19.09 -10.33 17.13
CA PRO A 111 -19.75 -11.51 16.55
C PRO A 111 -18.75 -12.63 16.25
N LEU A 112 -19.27 -13.83 15.97
CA LEU A 112 -18.44 -14.97 15.54
C LEU A 112 -17.88 -14.80 14.11
N ARG A 113 -18.54 -14.01 13.26
CA ARG A 113 -18.09 -13.72 11.90
C ARG A 113 -17.39 -12.37 11.88
N LEU A 114 -16.07 -12.41 11.75
CA LEU A 114 -15.22 -11.21 11.72
C LEU A 114 -14.89 -10.75 10.30
N GLN A 115 -15.24 -11.55 9.29
CA GLN A 115 -14.87 -11.33 7.89
C GLN A 115 -15.64 -10.18 7.24
N GLU A 116 -16.71 -9.68 7.85
CA GLU A 116 -17.54 -8.62 7.30
C GLU A 116 -18.14 -7.75 8.41
N GLY A 117 -18.27 -6.45 8.14
CA GLY A 117 -18.83 -5.53 9.11
C GLY A 117 -18.52 -4.07 8.82
N TYR A 118 -18.37 -3.26 9.87
CA TYR A 118 -18.20 -1.81 9.75
C TYR A 118 -16.99 -1.28 10.53
N LEU A 119 -16.28 -0.33 9.92
CA LEU A 119 -15.28 0.51 10.57
C LEU A 119 -15.86 1.92 10.74
N LEU A 120 -15.82 2.42 11.97
CA LEU A 120 -16.31 3.74 12.35
C LEU A 120 -15.09 4.63 12.68
N PHE A 121 -14.73 5.52 11.78
CA PHE A 121 -13.63 6.45 11.98
C PHE A 121 -14.11 7.71 12.70
N LEU A 122 -13.66 7.89 13.94
CA LEU A 122 -13.95 9.09 14.72
C LEU A 122 -13.01 10.22 14.30
N HIS A 123 -13.59 11.36 13.93
CA HIS A 123 -12.80 12.56 13.62
C HIS A 123 -12.34 13.21 14.93
N THR A 124 -11.04 13.47 15.08
CA THR A 124 -10.47 13.96 16.35
C THR A 124 -11.00 15.34 16.74
N PHE A 125 -11.20 16.23 15.77
CA PHE A 125 -11.60 17.63 16.01
C PHE A 125 -13.03 17.96 15.60
N GLN A 126 -13.81 16.97 15.16
CA GLN A 126 -15.19 17.18 14.71
C GLN A 126 -16.09 16.08 15.27
N PRO A 127 -17.35 16.40 15.65
CA PRO A 127 -18.28 15.39 16.13
C PRO A 127 -18.86 14.59 14.94
N LEU A 128 -18.00 14.04 14.09
CA LEU A 128 -18.34 13.27 12.91
C LEU A 128 -17.72 11.87 13.00
N VAL A 129 -18.43 10.90 12.45
CA VAL A 129 -17.99 9.53 12.25
C VAL A 129 -18.14 9.18 10.78
N SER A 130 -17.05 8.79 10.14
CA SER A 130 -17.11 8.23 8.79
C SER A 130 -17.26 6.70 8.88
N VAL A 131 -18.29 6.18 8.23
CA VAL A 131 -18.66 4.76 8.25
C VAL A 131 -18.17 4.10 6.98
N PHE A 132 -17.37 3.05 7.13
CA PHE A 132 -16.95 2.18 6.05
C PHE A 132 -17.46 0.76 6.30
N GLU A 133 -18.07 0.17 5.30
CA GLU A 133 -18.30 -1.26 5.27
C GLU A 133 -17.00 -1.95 4.88
N TYR A 134 -16.66 -3.05 5.55
CA TYR A 134 -15.49 -3.84 5.20
C TYR A 134 -15.85 -5.30 4.96
N GLN A 135 -15.09 -5.92 4.06
CA GLN A 135 -15.16 -7.35 3.78
C GLN A 135 -13.75 -7.90 3.56
N LEU A 136 -13.45 -9.04 4.19
CA LEU A 136 -12.22 -9.77 3.97
C LEU A 136 -12.27 -10.43 2.58
N ALA A 137 -11.32 -10.06 1.73
CA ALA A 137 -11.17 -10.61 0.38
C ALA A 137 -9.88 -11.44 0.28
N LEU A 138 -9.93 -12.56 -0.46
CA LEU A 138 -8.84 -13.54 -0.57
C LEU A 138 -7.90 -13.32 -1.78
N TYR A 139 -8.27 -12.46 -2.74
CA TYR A 139 -7.60 -12.40 -4.05
C TYR A 139 -7.02 -11.01 -4.34
N ASN A 140 -5.80 -10.77 -3.87
CA ASN A 140 -4.88 -9.78 -4.45
C ASN A 140 -3.90 -10.52 -5.40
N GLU A 141 -3.22 -9.81 -6.31
CA GLU A 141 -2.15 -10.29 -7.19
C GLU A 141 -1.08 -11.11 -6.44
N MET A 142 -0.83 -10.78 -5.18
CA MET A 142 0.12 -11.49 -4.30
C MET A 142 -0.49 -12.70 -3.55
N LYS A 143 -1.74 -13.09 -3.84
CA LYS A 143 -2.51 -14.13 -3.11
C LYS A 143 -2.61 -13.90 -1.60
N GLN A 144 -2.58 -12.64 -1.19
CA GLN A 144 -2.71 -12.24 0.21
C GLN A 144 -4.14 -11.78 0.51
N ARG A 145 -4.57 -12.02 1.76
CA ARG A 145 -5.82 -11.47 2.29
C ARG A 145 -5.72 -9.95 2.38
N TYR A 146 -6.76 -9.25 1.95
CA TYR A 146 -6.90 -7.81 2.13
C TYR A 146 -8.29 -7.45 2.64
N LEU A 147 -8.43 -6.32 3.32
CA LEU A 147 -9.74 -5.75 3.61
C LEU A 147 -10.17 -4.91 2.41
N LYS A 148 -11.30 -5.25 1.82
CA LYS A 148 -11.99 -4.35 0.91
C LYS A 148 -12.87 -3.43 1.75
N THR A 149 -12.63 -2.13 1.68
CA THR A 149 -13.45 -1.13 2.35
C THR A 149 -14.30 -0.35 1.34
N THR A 150 -15.50 0.06 1.75
CA THR A 150 -16.40 0.88 0.93
C THR A 150 -17.05 1.93 1.82
N PHE A 151 -16.94 3.20 1.42
CA PHE A 151 -17.55 4.29 2.14
C PHE A 151 -19.08 4.18 2.09
N VAL A 152 -19.73 4.28 3.25
CA VAL A 152 -21.20 4.19 3.37
C VAL A 152 -21.79 5.57 3.59
N GLU A 153 -21.42 6.23 4.69
CA GLU A 153 -21.95 7.55 5.06
C GLU A 153 -21.05 8.22 6.11
N THR A 154 -21.24 9.53 6.31
CA THR A 154 -20.68 10.26 7.45
C THR A 154 -21.82 10.72 8.35
N VAL A 155 -21.73 10.39 9.64
CA VAL A 155 -22.77 10.62 10.63
C VAL A 155 -22.27 11.58 11.70
N ARG A 156 -23.11 12.55 12.11
CA ARG A 156 -22.79 13.44 13.24
C ARG A 156 -23.12 12.76 14.56
N ILE A 157 -22.15 12.68 15.45
CA ILE A 157 -22.34 12.16 16.81
C ILE A 157 -22.74 13.27 17.79
N GLY A 158 -23.43 12.86 18.86
CA GLY A 158 -23.90 13.74 19.90
C GLY A 158 -24.57 12.96 21.02
N ILE A 159 -25.25 13.67 21.92
CA ILE A 159 -25.84 13.08 23.15
C ILE A 159 -26.84 11.94 22.83
N GLY A 160 -27.59 12.04 21.73
CA GLY A 160 -28.54 11.01 21.30
C GLY A 160 -28.03 10.04 20.22
N ASN A 161 -26.85 10.30 19.64
CA ASN A 161 -26.32 9.53 18.52
C ASN A 161 -24.89 9.09 18.83
N THR A 162 -24.78 7.96 19.54
CA THR A 162 -23.52 7.35 19.96
C THR A 162 -23.05 6.30 18.94
N VAL A 163 -21.78 5.89 19.02
CA VAL A 163 -21.24 4.80 18.17
C VAL A 163 -22.06 3.50 18.29
N SER A 164 -22.59 3.21 19.48
CA SER A 164 -23.47 2.08 19.71
C SER A 164 -24.82 2.23 19.00
N GLN A 165 -25.39 3.45 18.98
CA GLN A 165 -26.62 3.73 18.26
C GLN A 165 -26.42 3.63 16.75
N ILE A 166 -25.29 4.12 16.24
CA ILE A 166 -24.90 3.98 14.82
C ILE A 166 -24.87 2.50 14.42
N LYS A 167 -24.25 1.62 15.23
CA LYS A 167 -24.27 0.16 14.99
C LYS A 167 -25.68 -0.41 14.90
N VAL A 168 -26.56 -0.02 15.82
CA VAL A 168 -27.97 -0.46 15.83
C VAL A 168 -28.68 0.00 14.56
N ASP A 169 -28.46 1.24 14.14
CA ASP A 169 -29.10 1.81 12.96
C ASP A 169 -28.59 1.16 11.66
N LEU A 170 -27.28 0.88 11.55
CA LEU A 170 -26.69 0.14 10.44
C LEU A 170 -27.27 -1.27 10.32
N THR A 171 -27.47 -1.97 11.45
CA THR A 171 -28.06 -3.32 11.47
C THR A 171 -29.53 -3.30 11.02
N LYS A 172 -30.28 -2.23 11.31
CA LYS A 172 -31.66 -2.06 10.82
C LYS A 172 -31.72 -1.73 9.33
N LYS A 173 -30.81 -0.87 8.85
CA LYS A 173 -30.71 -0.48 7.43
C LYS A 173 -30.29 -1.66 6.57
N ASN A 174 -29.28 -2.41 7.01
CA ASN A 174 -28.68 -3.49 6.24
C ASN A 174 -29.02 -4.88 6.81
N LYS A 175 -30.12 -5.46 6.32
CA LYS A 175 -30.59 -6.78 6.78
C LYS A 175 -29.71 -7.95 6.35
N SER A 176 -28.82 -7.79 5.37
CA SER A 176 -27.90 -8.87 4.97
C SER A 176 -26.82 -9.12 6.03
N LEU A 177 -26.54 -8.13 6.90
CA LEU A 177 -25.58 -8.20 8.00
C LEU A 177 -26.30 -8.04 9.34
N PRO A 178 -27.00 -9.08 9.85
CA PRO A 178 -27.78 -8.98 11.09
C PRO A 178 -26.91 -8.86 12.36
N ASN A 179 -25.63 -9.24 12.31
CA ASN A 179 -24.70 -9.07 13.41
C ASN A 179 -23.29 -8.73 12.89
N PRO A 180 -23.09 -7.50 12.40
CA PRO A 180 -21.84 -7.08 11.78
C PRO A 180 -20.75 -6.86 12.82
N ALA A 181 -19.53 -7.28 12.50
CA ALA A 181 -18.36 -6.97 13.31
C ALA A 181 -18.08 -5.46 13.17
N THR A 182 -18.34 -4.70 14.23
CA THR A 182 -18.26 -3.24 14.19
C THR A 182 -17.13 -2.77 15.08
N TYR A 183 -16.22 -1.98 14.53
CA TYR A 183 -15.07 -1.45 15.24
C TYR A 183 -15.04 0.07 15.11
N VAL A 184 -14.60 0.72 16.18
CA VAL A 184 -14.30 2.14 16.22
C VAL A 184 -12.80 2.31 16.07
N VAL A 185 -12.42 3.22 15.18
CA VAL A 185 -11.05 3.66 14.94
C VAL A 185 -10.91 5.07 15.52
N GLU A 186 -10.03 5.19 16.51
CA GLU A 186 -9.69 6.45 17.18
C GLU A 186 -8.22 6.78 16.91
N SER A 187 -7.93 8.02 16.53
CA SER A 187 -6.57 8.52 16.41
C SER A 187 -6.32 9.65 17.41
N ARG A 188 -5.12 9.68 17.99
CA ARG A 188 -4.70 10.76 18.90
C ARG A 188 -4.50 12.10 18.18
N TYR A 189 -4.11 12.04 16.91
CA TYR A 189 -3.88 13.20 16.06
C TYR A 189 -4.83 13.16 14.85
N ASP A 190 -4.96 14.30 14.20
CA ASP A 190 -5.73 14.42 12.96
C ASP A 190 -4.86 14.03 11.78
N TYR A 191 -5.22 12.89 11.19
CA TYR A 191 -4.51 12.30 10.06
C TYR A 191 -5.45 12.24 8.85
N PRO A 192 -4.91 12.35 7.63
CA PRO A 192 -5.70 12.16 6.41
C PRO A 192 -6.42 10.81 6.41
N LEU A 193 -7.76 10.85 6.30
CA LEU A 193 -8.61 9.67 6.45
C LEU A 193 -8.29 8.61 5.39
N HIS A 194 -8.24 9.00 4.12
CA HIS A 194 -8.08 8.07 3.01
C HIS A 194 -6.62 7.69 2.77
N GLU A 195 -5.72 8.66 2.94
CA GLU A 195 -4.31 8.51 2.60
C GLU A 195 -3.53 7.79 3.72
N THR A 196 -4.04 7.77 4.96
CA THR A 196 -3.28 7.25 6.11
C THR A 196 -4.12 6.45 7.10
N LEU A 197 -5.21 7.01 7.65
CA LEU A 197 -5.97 6.29 8.68
C LEU A 197 -6.61 5.00 8.16
N LEU A 198 -7.20 5.05 6.96
CA LEU A 198 -7.86 3.91 6.35
C LEU A 198 -6.86 2.77 6.05
N PRO A 199 -5.72 3.00 5.36
CA PRO A 199 -4.68 1.99 5.17
C PRO A 199 -4.13 1.40 6.48
N VAL A 200 -3.91 2.25 7.50
CA VAL A 200 -3.43 1.79 8.81
C VAL A 200 -4.48 0.92 9.50
N ALA A 201 -5.75 1.35 9.48
CA ALA A 201 -6.85 0.61 10.06
C ALA A 201 -7.07 -0.74 9.36
N GLU A 202 -6.97 -0.80 8.03
CA GLU A 202 -7.06 -2.04 7.26
C GLU A 202 -5.96 -3.04 7.66
N LYS A 203 -4.71 -2.57 7.79
CA LYS A 203 -3.58 -3.41 8.23
C LYS A 203 -3.76 -3.92 9.66
N LEU A 204 -4.17 -3.05 10.59
CA LEU A 204 -4.45 -3.41 11.97
C LEU A 204 -5.59 -4.44 12.07
N MET A 205 -6.68 -4.21 11.33
CA MET A 205 -7.82 -5.14 11.26
C MET A 205 -7.43 -6.50 10.69
N LEU A 206 -6.63 -6.54 9.61
CA LEU A 206 -6.10 -7.80 9.07
C LEU A 206 -5.31 -8.56 10.13
N ARG A 207 -4.51 -7.85 10.93
CA ARG A 207 -3.73 -8.46 12.01
C ARG A 207 -4.64 -9.09 13.05
N GLU A 208 -5.65 -8.37 13.55
CA GLU A 208 -6.62 -8.88 14.52
C GLU A 208 -7.40 -10.10 14.00
N ILE A 209 -7.87 -10.06 12.74
CA ILE A 209 -8.65 -11.15 12.13
C ILE A 209 -7.80 -12.41 11.90
N ASN A 210 -6.50 -12.27 11.63
CA ASN A 210 -5.62 -13.42 11.43
C ASN A 210 -5.18 -14.09 12.74
N PHE A 211 -5.24 -13.39 13.87
CA PHE A 211 -4.93 -13.95 15.19
C PHE A 211 -6.14 -14.59 15.90
N ALA A 212 -7.36 -14.23 15.50
CA ALA A 212 -8.61 -14.79 16.01
C ALA A 212 -9.00 -16.11 15.31
#